data_AF-A0A927RBQ8-F1
#
_entry.id   AF-A0A927RBQ8-F1
#
_cell.length_a   1.000
_cell.length_b   1.000
_cell.length_c   1.000
_cell.angle_alpha   90.00
_cell.angle_beta   90.00
_cell.angle_gamma   90.00
#
_symmetry.space_group_name_H-M   'P 1'
#
loop_
_entity.id
_entity.type
_entity.pdbx_description
1 polymer ?
#
loop_
_entity_poly.entity_id
_entity_poly.type
_entity_poly.pdbx_seq_one_letter_code
_entity_poly.pdbx_strand_id
1 'polypeptide(L)' 'MDIWTIPLIIVVIIICMIGFASVRKWNKVEHVVNGQDDAIPEAIEEHPFTLNPILWVILIATLFTGIVIFYYATSS' A
#
# COMPACT_ATOMS: atom_id res chain seq x y z
N MET A 1 -1.86 -24.05 -12.55
CA MET A 1 -1.62 -22.92 -11.63
C MET A 1 -0.12 -22.87 -11.45
N ASP A 2 0.52 -21.82 -11.93
CA ASP A 2 1.97 -21.65 -11.74
C ASP A 2 2.28 -21.48 -10.26
N ILE A 3 3.49 -21.84 -9.86
CA ILE A 3 3.95 -21.74 -8.46
C ILE A 3 3.76 -20.33 -7.88
N TRP A 4 3.72 -19.31 -8.74
CA TRP A 4 3.51 -17.90 -8.37
C TRP A 4 2.06 -17.45 -8.31
N THR A 5 1.09 -18.23 -8.82
CA THR A 5 -0.31 -17.80 -8.87
C THR A 5 -0.89 -17.56 -7.47
N ILE A 6 -0.68 -18.50 -6.53
CA ILE A 6 -1.16 -18.35 -5.15
C ILE A 6 -0.46 -17.18 -4.42
N PRO A 7 0.89 -17.06 -4.43
CA PRO A 7 1.57 -15.90 -3.87
C PRO A 7 1.10 -14.56 -4.43
N LEU A 8 0.89 -14.48 -5.76
CA LEU A 8 0.44 -13.26 -6.41
C LEU A 8 -0.96 -12.86 -5.95
N ILE A 9 -1.88 -13.82 -5.81
CA ILE A 9 -3.23 -13.56 -5.28
C ILE A 9 -3.15 -12.95 -3.87
N ILE A 10 -2.27 -13.47 -3.01
CA ILE A 10 -2.06 -12.93 -1.66
C ILE A 10 -1.56 -11.49 -1.72
N VAL A 11 -0.57 -11.20 -2.57
CA VAL A 11 -0.03 -9.85 -2.75
C VAL A 11 -1.10 -8.87 -3.21
N VAL A 12 -1.93 -9.27 -4.18
CA VAL A 12 -3.05 -8.47 -4.68
C VAL A 12 -4.06 -8.17 -3.56
N ILE A 13 -4.42 -9.18 -2.76
CA ILE A 13 -5.33 -8.99 -1.62
C ILE A 13 -4.74 -7.99 -0.60
N ILE A 14 -3.44 -8.07 -0.31
CA ILE A 14 -2.76 -7.13 0.60
C ILE A 14 -2.82 -5.70 0.05
N ILE A 15 -2.52 -5.51 -1.24
CA ILE A 15 -2.59 -4.19 -1.89
C ILE A 15 -4.01 -3.62 -1.84
N CYS A 16 -5.02 -4.45 -2.11
CA CYS A 16 -6.42 -4.06 -2.00
C CYS A 16 -6.79 -3.64 -0.56
N MET A 17 -6.33 -4.38 0.45
CA MET A 17 -6.56 -4.03 1.85
C MET A 17 -5.91 -2.69 2.23
N ILE A 18 -4.69 -2.41 1.75
CA ILE A 18 -4.00 -1.13 1.99
C ILE A 18 -4.76 0.01 1.32
N GLY A 19 -5.17 -0.15 0.07
CA GLY A 19 -5.96 0.84 -0.65
C GLY A 19 -7.29 1.12 0.06
N PHE A 20 -8.01 0.07 0.44
CA PHE A 20 -9.27 0.19 1.18
C PHE A 20 -9.10 0.88 2.54
N ALA A 21 -8.07 0.51 3.30
CA ALA A 21 -7.77 1.14 4.59
C ALA A 21 -7.44 2.62 4.43
N SER A 22 -6.73 3.00 3.37
CA SER A 22 -6.42 4.40 3.07
C SER A 22 -7.67 5.20 2.74
N VAL A 23 -8.52 4.73 1.83
CA VAL A 23 -9.78 5.40 1.48
C VAL A 23 -10.67 5.54 2.70
N ARG A 24 -10.79 4.47 3.52
CA ARG A 24 -11.56 4.53 4.76
C ARG A 24 -11.01 5.54 5.76
N LYS A 25 -9.68 5.71 5.83
CA LYS A 25 -9.03 6.70 6.69
C LYS A 25 -9.33 8.12 6.21
N TRP A 26 -9.31 8.35 4.90
CA TRP A 26 -9.66 9.65 4.30
C TRP A 26 -11.14 10.00 4.52
N ASN A 27 -12.07 9.08 4.26
CA ASN A 27 -13.50 9.33 4.49
C ASN A 27 -13.83 9.66 5.96
N LYS A 28 -13.07 9.11 6.92
CA LYS A 28 -13.21 9.46 8.34
C LYS A 28 -12.71 10.86 8.66
N VAL A 29 -11.63 11.30 8.01
CA VAL A 29 -11.09 12.66 8.17
C VAL A 29 -12.05 13.67 7.53
N GLU A 30 -12.56 13.38 6.33
CA GLU A 30 -13.52 14.25 5.62
C GLU A 30 -14.81 14.51 6.43
N HIS A 31 -15.32 13.50 7.14
CA HIS A 31 -16.47 13.66 8.03
C HIS A 31 -16.20 14.56 9.26
N VAL A 32 -14.95 14.70 9.68
CA VAL A 32 -14.54 15.57 10.81
C VAL A 32 -14.25 17.00 10.34
N VAL A 33 -13.93 17.19 9.05
CA VAL A 33 -13.47 18.45 8.45
C VAL A 33 -14.61 19.28 7.80
N ASN A 34 -15.87 18.90 8.01
CA ASN A 34 -17.05 19.66 7.55
C ASN A 34 -17.28 20.96 8.36
N GLY A 35 -16.29 21.85 8.36
CA GLY A 35 -16.34 23.16 9.03
C GLY A 35 -15.03 23.96 9.07
N GLN A 36 -13.90 23.43 8.57
CA GLN A 36 -12.63 24.17 8.52
C GLN A 36 -11.93 23.88 7.20
N ASP A 37 -11.86 24.91 6.34
CA ASP A 37 -11.12 24.85 5.08
C ASP A 37 -9.62 24.65 5.36
N ASP A 38 -9.05 23.70 4.61
CA ASP A 38 -7.64 23.54 4.25
C ASP A 38 -6.58 23.57 5.37
N ALA A 39 -6.33 22.40 5.96
CA ALA A 39 -4.99 22.02 6.36
C ALA A 39 -4.77 20.55 5.97
N ILE A 40 -3.69 20.27 5.23
CA ILE A 40 -3.18 18.89 5.14
C ILE A 40 -3.04 18.40 6.58
N PRO A 41 -3.62 17.25 6.96
CA PRO A 41 -3.58 16.79 8.34
C PRO A 41 -2.13 16.78 8.85
N GLU A 42 -1.82 17.51 9.92
CA GLU A 42 -0.45 17.69 10.46
C GLU A 42 0.32 16.36 10.54
N ALA A 43 -0.36 15.27 10.90
CA ALA A 43 0.24 13.93 10.96
C ALA A 43 0.83 13.44 9.62
N ILE A 44 0.24 13.80 8.48
CA ILE A 44 0.73 13.46 7.14
C ILE A 44 1.94 14.32 6.77
N GLU A 45 1.97 15.57 7.23
CA GLU A 45 3.10 16.48 7.05
C GLU A 45 4.32 16.05 7.90
N GLU A 46 4.07 15.59 9.13
CA GLU A 46 5.12 15.09 10.03
C GLU A 46 5.69 13.74 9.56
N HIS A 47 4.86 12.86 8.99
CA HIS A 47 5.26 11.52 8.58
C HIS A 47 4.75 11.11 7.18
N PRO A 48 5.21 11.79 6.12
CA PRO A 48 4.75 11.55 4.74
C PRO A 48 5.09 10.13 4.24
N PHE A 49 6.15 9.51 4.78
CA PHE A 49 6.60 8.18 4.36
C PHE A 49 5.80 7.02 4.95
N THR A 50 5.32 7.13 6.19
CA THR A 50 4.56 6.04 6.84
C THR A 50 3.07 6.10 6.52
N LEU A 51 2.54 7.30 6.25
CA LEU A 51 1.12 7.51 6.03
C LEU A 51 0.69 7.49 4.56
N ASN A 52 1.63 7.45 3.62
CA ASN A 52 1.31 7.35 2.20
C ASN A 52 1.09 5.88 1.79
N PRO A 53 -0.15 5.46 1.47
CA PRO A 53 -0.45 4.08 1.04
C PRO A 53 0.28 3.69 -0.26
N ILE A 54 0.60 4.65 -1.13
CA ILE A 54 1.25 4.39 -2.42
C ILE A 54 2.66 3.84 -2.20
N LEU A 55 3.38 4.36 -1.19
CA LEU A 55 4.72 3.89 -0.86
C LEU A 55 4.70 2.43 -0.38
N TRP A 56 3.69 2.05 0.41
CA TRP A 56 3.51 0.66 0.85
C TRP A 56 3.19 -0.27 -0.33
N VAL A 57 2.37 0.16 -1.28
CA VAL A 57 2.06 -0.63 -2.48
C VAL A 57 3.31 -0.84 -3.34
N ILE A 58 4.11 0.22 -3.55
CA ILE A 58 5.37 0.12 -4.31
C ILE A 58 6.33 -0.83 -3.60
N LEU A 59 6.52 -0.68 -2.28
CA LEU A 59 7.42 -1.53 -1.49
C LEU A 59 7.05 -3.01 -1.61
N ILE A 60 5.77 -3.34 -1.43
CA ILE A 60 5.29 -4.73 -1.49
C ILE A 60 5.44 -5.30 -2.90
N ALA A 61 5.11 -4.53 -3.93
CA ALA A 61 5.26 -4.94 -5.32
C ALA A 61 6.73 -5.20 -5.68
N THR A 62 7.62 -4.25 -5.37
CA THR A 62 9.06 -4.39 -5.63
C THR A 62 9.66 -5.57 -4.87
N LEU A 63 9.28 -5.77 -3.60
CA LEU A 63 9.75 -6.89 -2.81
C LEU A 63 9.29 -8.23 -3.39
N PHE A 64 8.02 -8.34 -3.80
CA PHE A 64 7.51 -9.55 -4.45
C PHE A 64 8.23 -9.83 -5.78
N THR A 65 8.36 -8.83 -6.65
CA THR A 65 9.10 -8.96 -7.92
C THR A 65 10.56 -9.34 -7.67
N GLY A 66 11.21 -8.74 -6.69
CA GLY A 66 12.58 -9.08 -6.29
C GLY A 66 12.72 -10.54 -5.85
N ILE A 67 11.78 -11.05 -5.05
CA ILE A 67 11.73 -12.46 -4.64
C ILE A 67 11.59 -13.38 -5.85
N VAL A 68 10.69 -13.05 -6.78
CA VAL A 68 10.47 -13.84 -8.01
C VAL A 68 11.73 -13.88 -8.85
N ILE A 69 12.35 -12.73 -9.09
CA ILE A 69 13.60 -12.63 -9.86
C ILE A 69 14.71 -13.43 -9.18
N PHE A 70 14.90 -13.25 -7.87
CA PHE A 70 15.96 -13.92 -7.11
C PHE A 70 15.77 -15.44 -7.09
N TYR A 71 14.53 -15.92 -6.95
CA TYR A 71 14.21 -17.33 -7.03
C TYR A 71 14.66 -17.92 -8.37
N TYR A 72 14.28 -17.28 -9.49
CA TYR A 72 14.67 -17.78 -10.81
C TYR A 72 16.16 -17.62 -11.12
N ALA A 73 16.80 -16.57 -10.61
CA ALA A 73 18.24 -16.35 -10.76
C ALA A 73 19.09 -17.38 -10.00
N THR A 74 18.59 -17.91 -8.88
CA THR A 74 19.30 -18.91 -8.07
C THR A 74 18.88 -20.35 -8.34
N SER A 75 17.71 -20.54 -8.96
CA SER A 75 17.25 -21.86 -9.41
C SER A 75 17.78 -22.25 -10.82
N SER A 76 18.56 -21.37 -11.46
CA SER A 76 19.28 -21.63 -12.72
C SER A 76 20.69 -22.16 -12.44
#